data_AF-A0AA88WZJ7-F1
#
_entry.id   AF-A0AA88WZJ7-F1
#
_cell.length_a   1.000
_cell.length_b   1.000
_cell.length_c   1.000
_cell.angle_alpha   90.00
_cell.angle_beta   90.00
_cell.angle_gamma   90.00
#
_symmetry.space_group_name_H-M   'P 1'
#
loop_
_entity.id
_entity.type
_entity.pdbx_description
1 polymer ?
#
loop_
_entity_poly.entity_id
_entity_poly.type
_entity_poly.pdbx_seq_one_letter_code
_entity_poly.pdbx_strand_id
1 'polypeptide(L)'
;MDIIRLDFKSGLEALLKAKPIRAIFLGVRIGDPTAVGQEQFSPSSPGWPPFMRVNPILDWSYSYTSIGSIYDTVPNELLCIDDSTNSKEKFRPAYLLQDGRLERAGRAKKLYPPLSGGFPVVSNGMKSVYSHRVNMLTASVIAVGDEILFGTVEDKMGPSLCRKLHSIGWAVSQVSIVRNDVDSVAEEVEKWKSRSDMVFIYGGIGPLHSDVTVAGIAKAFGVRMAPDEEFEEYLSHLIGEKCTGNRNEMAQLPEGITELLHHETLPVPLMKCQNVIILTATNAMELDQQWDCLIELTKSNGLLPSTEPFVSKSLTTSLSDVEAAQPLSKLCLEFPDIYVGKRLELSKVLHKCNILFDQARIEAAVDALCKRIHVVAEKGTLSEVK
;
A
#
# COMPACT_ATOMS: atom_id res chain seq x y z
N MET A 1 -20.28 -14.10 -17.67
CA MET A 1 -19.39 -15.15 -18.20
C MET A 1 -20.10 -16.48 -18.03
N ASP A 2 -20.15 -17.32 -19.06
CA ASP A 2 -20.73 -18.66 -18.96
C ASP A 2 -19.66 -19.62 -18.43
N ILE A 3 -19.86 -20.17 -17.23
CA ILE A 3 -18.93 -21.15 -16.64
C ILE A 3 -19.43 -22.55 -16.97
N ILE A 4 -18.64 -23.29 -17.75
CA ILE A 4 -18.97 -24.64 -18.17
C ILE A 4 -18.25 -25.63 -17.24
N ARG A 5 -19.01 -26.34 -16.41
CA ARG A 5 -18.51 -27.28 -15.37
C ARG A 5 -18.16 -28.68 -15.92
N LEU A 6 -17.89 -28.79 -17.21
CA LEU A 6 -17.52 -30.04 -17.87
C LEU A 6 -16.00 -30.09 -18.07
N ASP A 7 -15.47 -31.28 -18.38
CA ASP A 7 -14.09 -31.37 -18.87
C ASP A 7 -13.92 -30.49 -20.12
N PHE A 8 -12.69 -30.03 -20.37
CA PHE A 8 -12.44 -28.99 -21.36
C PHE A 8 -13.02 -29.31 -22.76
N LYS A 9 -12.96 -30.58 -23.17
CA LYS A 9 -13.48 -31.01 -24.48
C LYS A 9 -15.01 -30.97 -24.50
N SER A 10 -15.66 -31.59 -23.51
CA SER A 10 -17.12 -31.60 -23.40
C SER A 10 -17.68 -30.18 -23.20
N GLY A 11 -16.94 -29.34 -22.48
CA GLY A 11 -17.30 -27.94 -22.27
C GLY A 11 -17.21 -27.12 -23.55
N LEU A 12 -16.13 -27.28 -24.31
CA LEU A 12 -16.01 -26.64 -25.62
C LEU A 12 -17.12 -27.09 -26.57
N GLU A 13 -17.50 -28.37 -26.55
CA GLU A 13 -18.61 -28.89 -27.35
C GLU A 13 -19.94 -28.24 -26.97
N ALA A 14 -20.22 -28.10 -25.67
CA ALA A 14 -21.41 -27.42 -25.18
C ALA A 14 -21.44 -25.94 -25.59
N LEU A 15 -20.29 -25.24 -25.54
CA LEU A 15 -20.17 -23.84 -25.95
C LEU A 15 -20.47 -23.66 -27.44
N LEU A 16 -19.92 -24.51 -28.30
CA LEU A 16 -20.13 -24.46 -29.74
C LEU A 16 -21.57 -24.83 -30.14
N LYS A 17 -22.27 -25.65 -29.34
CA LYS A 17 -23.71 -25.93 -29.54
C LYS A 17 -24.57 -24.75 -29.08
N ALA A 18 -24.23 -24.12 -27.97
CA ALA A 18 -25.00 -23.03 -27.39
C ALA A 18 -24.84 -21.71 -28.17
N LYS A 19 -23.69 -21.49 -28.82
CA LYS A 19 -23.37 -20.25 -29.54
C LYS A 19 -22.92 -20.55 -30.97
N PRO A 20 -23.27 -19.72 -31.97
CA PRO A 20 -22.91 -19.92 -33.37
C PRO A 20 -21.44 -19.56 -33.66
N ILE A 21 -20.50 -20.09 -32.86
CA ILE A 21 -19.07 -19.83 -32.99
C ILE A 21 -18.53 -20.65 -34.15
N ARG A 22 -17.96 -19.98 -35.15
CA ARG A 22 -17.35 -20.62 -36.33
C ARG A 22 -15.82 -20.69 -36.26
N ALA A 23 -15.21 -19.77 -35.53
CA ALA A 23 -13.78 -19.62 -35.44
C ALA A 23 -13.33 -19.19 -34.04
N ILE A 24 -12.15 -19.64 -33.63
CA ILE A 24 -11.52 -19.31 -32.36
C ILE A 24 -10.10 -18.83 -32.64
N PHE A 25 -9.75 -17.66 -32.10
CA PHE A 25 -8.39 -17.13 -32.15
C PHE A 25 -7.50 -17.82 -31.13
N LEU A 26 -6.34 -18.29 -31.56
CA LEU A 26 -5.37 -18.96 -30.73
C LEU A 26 -4.04 -18.22 -30.75
N GLY A 27 -3.44 -18.06 -29.57
CA GLY A 27 -2.11 -17.49 -29.40
C GLY A 27 -1.02 -18.54 -29.49
N VAL A 28 -0.87 -19.19 -30.65
CA VAL A 28 0.18 -20.20 -30.90
C VAL A 28 1.16 -19.72 -31.96
N ARG A 29 2.45 -20.01 -31.78
CA ARG A 29 3.55 -19.66 -32.70
C ARG A 29 4.14 -20.92 -33.32
N ILE A 30 4.76 -20.79 -34.50
CA ILE A 30 5.29 -21.94 -35.26
C ILE A 30 6.38 -22.73 -34.52
N GLY A 31 7.05 -22.11 -33.54
CA GLY A 31 8.04 -22.76 -32.68
C GLY A 31 7.48 -23.43 -31.42
N ASP A 32 6.18 -23.29 -31.13
CA ASP A 32 5.57 -23.92 -29.96
C ASP A 32 5.34 -25.42 -30.23
N PRO A 33 5.46 -26.31 -29.22
CA PRO A 33 5.37 -27.77 -29.43
C PRO A 33 4.07 -28.26 -30.07
N THR A 34 2.99 -27.50 -29.88
CA THR A 34 1.64 -27.84 -30.38
C THR A 34 1.34 -27.26 -31.76
N ALA A 35 2.26 -26.48 -32.33
CA ALA A 35 2.06 -25.74 -33.59
C ALA A 35 2.50 -26.52 -34.85
N VAL A 36 3.13 -27.69 -34.67
CA VAL A 36 3.69 -28.48 -35.76
C VAL A 36 2.60 -28.82 -36.79
N GLY A 37 2.78 -28.37 -38.03
CA GLY A 37 1.83 -28.59 -39.13
C GLY A 37 0.56 -27.74 -39.08
N GLN A 38 0.48 -26.73 -38.20
CA GLN A 38 -0.61 -25.76 -38.22
C GLN A 38 -0.34 -24.68 -39.27
N GLU A 39 -1.41 -24.22 -39.92
CA GLU A 39 -1.43 -23.03 -40.78
C GLU A 39 -2.14 -21.86 -40.07
N GLN A 40 -2.12 -20.68 -40.68
CA GLN A 40 -2.80 -19.49 -40.16
C GLN A 40 -4.30 -19.72 -39.95
N PHE A 41 -4.90 -20.58 -40.77
CA PHE A 41 -6.25 -21.11 -40.61
C PHE A 41 -6.17 -22.63 -40.65
N SER A 42 -6.63 -23.31 -39.60
CA SER A 42 -6.63 -24.76 -39.57
C SER A 42 -7.87 -25.32 -38.87
N PRO A 43 -8.46 -26.44 -39.34
CA PRO A 43 -9.58 -27.07 -38.65
C PRO A 43 -9.13 -27.63 -37.31
N SER A 44 -10.04 -27.71 -36.34
CA SER A 44 -9.80 -28.38 -35.06
C SER A 44 -9.27 -29.82 -35.25
N SER A 45 -8.51 -30.30 -34.26
CA SER A 45 -7.81 -31.59 -34.38
C SER A 45 -8.80 -32.77 -34.39
N PRO A 46 -8.46 -33.90 -35.02
CA PRO A 46 -9.30 -35.09 -35.00
C PRO A 46 -9.73 -35.47 -33.58
N GLY A 47 -11.02 -35.74 -33.41
CA GLY A 47 -11.61 -36.06 -32.11
C GLY A 47 -11.97 -34.84 -31.25
N TRP A 48 -11.72 -33.60 -31.67
CA TRP A 48 -12.24 -32.39 -31.02
C TRP A 48 -13.51 -31.88 -31.71
N PRO A 49 -14.37 -31.10 -31.02
CA PRO A 49 -15.50 -30.43 -31.63
C PRO A 49 -15.07 -29.58 -32.85
N PRO A 50 -15.87 -29.51 -33.93
CA PRO A 50 -15.49 -28.82 -35.16
C PRO A 50 -15.52 -27.29 -35.00
N PHE A 51 -14.39 -26.63 -35.21
CA PHE A 51 -14.28 -25.17 -35.34
C PHE A 51 -13.02 -24.80 -36.14
N MET A 52 -12.97 -23.59 -36.68
CA MET A 52 -11.76 -23.05 -37.32
C MET A 52 -10.82 -22.46 -36.27
N ARG A 53 -9.57 -22.91 -36.23
CA ARG A 53 -8.49 -22.23 -35.50
C ARG A 53 -7.94 -21.10 -36.36
N VAL A 54 -7.82 -19.92 -35.76
CA VAL A 54 -7.20 -18.74 -36.38
C VAL A 54 -5.95 -18.40 -35.58
N ASN A 55 -4.78 -18.47 -36.22
CA ASN A 55 -3.47 -18.33 -35.58
C ASN A 55 -2.79 -17.03 -36.06
N PRO A 56 -3.19 -15.84 -35.57
CA PRO A 56 -2.73 -14.55 -36.09
C PRO A 56 -1.23 -14.29 -35.84
N ILE A 57 -0.63 -14.96 -34.87
CA ILE A 57 0.76 -14.78 -34.47
C ILE A 57 1.66 -15.98 -34.83
N LEU A 58 1.22 -16.85 -35.75
CA LEU A 58 1.92 -18.09 -36.07
C LEU A 58 3.38 -17.84 -36.52
N ASP A 59 3.58 -16.87 -37.41
CA ASP A 59 4.88 -16.53 -37.98
C ASP A 59 5.64 -15.46 -37.19
N TRP A 60 5.14 -15.08 -36.01
CA TRP A 60 5.81 -14.09 -35.17
C TRP A 60 7.08 -14.71 -34.57
N SER A 61 8.22 -14.10 -34.86
CA SER A 61 9.51 -14.44 -34.26
C SER A 61 9.98 -13.30 -33.37
N TYR A 62 10.46 -13.64 -32.17
CA TYR A 62 11.10 -12.72 -31.24
C TYR A 62 12.47 -13.29 -30.85
N SER A 63 13.44 -12.44 -30.55
CA SER A 63 14.79 -12.84 -30.14
C SER A 63 14.85 -13.44 -28.72
N TYR A 64 13.76 -13.37 -27.96
CA TYR A 64 13.59 -13.97 -26.63
C TYR A 64 12.11 -14.27 -26.36
N THR A 65 11.83 -15.23 -25.49
CA THR A 65 10.45 -15.51 -25.04
C THR A 65 10.05 -14.45 -24.03
N SER A 66 9.39 -13.41 -24.52
CA SER A 66 8.87 -12.29 -23.77
C SER A 66 7.55 -12.67 -23.08
N ILE A 67 7.51 -12.69 -21.73
CA ILE A 67 6.27 -12.92 -20.97
C ILE A 67 6.13 -11.84 -19.90
N GLY A 68 5.63 -10.70 -20.38
CA GLY A 68 5.41 -9.50 -19.60
C GLY A 68 3.95 -9.07 -19.52
N SER A 69 3.74 -7.87 -18.99
CA SER A 69 2.47 -7.14 -19.04
C SER A 69 2.30 -6.54 -20.45
N ILE A 70 1.12 -5.96 -20.77
CA ILE A 70 0.98 -5.10 -21.97
C ILE A 70 1.89 -3.86 -21.93
N TYR A 71 2.55 -3.59 -20.80
CA TYR A 71 3.37 -2.40 -20.57
C TYR A 71 4.88 -2.66 -20.43
N ASP A 72 5.32 -3.90 -20.14
CA ASP A 72 6.75 -4.19 -19.99
C ASP A 72 7.04 -5.69 -20.06
N THR A 73 8.15 -6.05 -20.72
CA THR A 73 8.59 -7.43 -20.93
C THR A 73 10.10 -7.56 -20.76
N VAL A 74 10.56 -8.41 -19.83
CA VAL A 74 11.98 -8.70 -19.59
C VAL A 74 12.31 -10.18 -19.84
N PRO A 75 13.54 -10.53 -20.27
CA PRO A 75 13.98 -11.92 -20.44
C PRO A 75 14.02 -12.68 -19.11
N ASN A 76 13.64 -13.96 -19.12
CA ASN A 76 13.72 -14.84 -17.95
C ASN A 76 15.13 -15.44 -17.83
N GLU A 77 15.85 -15.15 -16.75
CA GLU A 77 17.23 -15.60 -16.52
C GLU A 77 17.37 -17.13 -16.48
N LEU A 78 16.33 -17.86 -16.05
CA LEU A 78 16.33 -19.33 -16.01
C LEU A 78 16.36 -19.98 -17.39
N LEU A 79 16.08 -19.19 -18.44
CA LEU A 79 16.13 -19.62 -19.83
C LEU A 79 17.42 -19.18 -20.52
N CYS A 80 18.32 -18.47 -19.85
CA CYS A 80 19.57 -18.02 -20.46
C CYS A 80 20.46 -19.19 -20.89
N ILE A 81 21.06 -19.06 -22.06
CA ILE A 81 22.06 -19.98 -22.62
C ILE A 81 23.41 -19.28 -22.53
N ASP A 82 24.30 -19.80 -21.69
CA ASP A 82 25.69 -19.35 -21.61
C ASP A 82 26.45 -19.80 -22.87
N ASP A 83 26.44 -18.97 -23.91
CA ASP A 83 27.20 -19.20 -25.14
C ASP A 83 28.52 -18.41 -25.03
N SER A 84 29.57 -19.06 -24.52
CA SER A 84 30.90 -18.48 -24.22
C SER A 84 31.67 -17.93 -25.43
N THR A 85 31.05 -17.86 -26.62
CA THR A 85 31.68 -17.52 -27.89
C THR A 85 31.01 -16.37 -28.65
N ASN A 86 29.89 -15.82 -28.16
CA ASN A 86 29.24 -14.68 -28.82
C ASN A 86 28.61 -13.73 -27.80
N SER A 87 28.82 -12.42 -27.97
CA SER A 87 28.39 -11.36 -27.04
C SER A 87 26.87 -11.08 -27.08
N LYS A 88 26.04 -12.06 -27.41
CA LYS A 88 24.58 -11.96 -27.43
C LYS A 88 23.99 -13.08 -26.57
N GLU A 89 23.38 -12.70 -25.45
CA GLU A 89 22.59 -13.59 -24.59
C GLU A 89 21.48 -14.24 -25.42
N LYS A 90 21.45 -15.58 -25.48
CA LYS A 90 20.38 -16.34 -26.13
C LYS A 90 19.51 -16.96 -25.04
N PHE A 91 18.20 -16.99 -25.27
CA PHE A 91 17.24 -17.55 -24.32
C PHE A 91 16.52 -18.76 -24.93
N ARG A 92 16.32 -19.79 -24.12
CA ARG A 92 15.50 -20.97 -24.44
C ARG A 92 14.01 -20.59 -24.51
N PRO A 93 13.19 -21.33 -25.27
CA PRO A 93 11.74 -21.20 -25.23
C PRO A 93 11.15 -21.46 -23.84
N ALA A 94 10.06 -20.75 -23.48
CA ALA A 94 9.43 -20.87 -22.16
C ALA A 94 8.93 -22.28 -21.81
N TYR A 95 8.53 -23.08 -22.81
CA TYR A 95 8.11 -24.47 -22.60
C TYR A 95 9.24 -25.39 -22.09
N LEU A 96 10.51 -24.94 -22.11
CA LEU A 96 11.65 -25.68 -21.55
C LEU A 96 11.87 -25.41 -20.05
N LEU A 97 11.04 -24.57 -19.41
CA LEU A 97 11.05 -24.42 -17.95
C LEU A 97 10.58 -25.72 -17.29
N GLN A 98 11.34 -26.20 -16.30
CA GLN A 98 10.95 -27.37 -15.49
C GLN A 98 9.71 -27.08 -14.64
N ASP A 99 9.57 -25.85 -14.16
CA ASP A 99 8.38 -25.37 -13.46
C ASP A 99 7.77 -24.19 -14.22
N GLY A 100 6.58 -24.41 -14.80
CA GLY A 100 5.84 -23.38 -15.52
C GLY A 100 5.44 -22.18 -14.66
N ARG A 101 5.44 -22.30 -13.32
CA ARG A 101 5.19 -21.16 -12.42
C ARG A 101 6.33 -20.14 -12.44
N LEU A 102 7.55 -20.60 -12.75
CA LEU A 102 8.74 -19.76 -12.84
C LEU A 102 8.85 -19.00 -14.16
N GLU A 103 7.87 -19.14 -15.05
CA GLU A 103 7.74 -18.36 -16.29
C GLU A 103 7.77 -16.84 -16.03
N ARG A 104 7.46 -16.43 -14.79
CA ARG A 104 7.42 -15.06 -14.31
C ARG A 104 8.48 -14.72 -13.24
N ALA A 105 9.34 -15.68 -12.88
CA ALA A 105 10.43 -15.46 -11.94
C ALA A 105 11.52 -14.61 -12.63
N GLY A 106 11.94 -13.51 -12.00
CA GLY A 106 12.84 -12.50 -12.60
C GLY A 106 12.26 -11.08 -12.65
N ARG A 107 11.01 -10.88 -12.23
CA ARG A 107 10.34 -9.56 -12.13
C ARG A 107 10.74 -8.73 -10.89
N ALA A 108 11.76 -9.15 -10.15
CA ALA A 108 12.31 -8.33 -9.08
C ALA A 108 13.28 -7.32 -9.70
N LYS A 109 13.04 -6.02 -9.46
CA LYS A 109 13.98 -4.94 -9.82
C LYS A 109 15.41 -5.38 -9.49
N LYS A 110 16.30 -5.35 -10.49
CA LYS A 110 17.75 -5.28 -10.26
C LYS A 110 18.00 -4.08 -9.35
N LEU A 111 18.31 -4.35 -8.08
CA LEU A 111 18.79 -3.35 -7.13
C LEU A 111 20.12 -2.83 -7.69
N TYR A 112 20.10 -1.68 -8.34
CA TYR A 112 21.32 -0.97 -8.66
C TYR A 112 21.97 -0.52 -7.34
N PRO A 113 23.28 -0.74 -7.12
CA PRO A 113 23.98 -0.11 -6.03
C PRO A 113 23.90 1.42 -6.20
N PRO A 114 23.82 2.20 -5.12
CA PRO A 114 23.70 3.65 -5.23
C PRO A 114 24.95 4.22 -5.90
N LEU A 115 24.77 4.78 -7.10
CA LEU A 115 25.78 5.58 -7.79
C LEU A 115 26.04 6.84 -6.96
N SER A 116 27.18 6.84 -6.27
CA SER A 116 27.84 8.02 -5.74
C SER A 116 28.29 8.89 -6.92
N GLY A 117 27.58 9.98 -7.16
CA GLY A 117 27.92 10.94 -8.22
C GLY A 117 27.12 12.22 -8.08
N GLY A 118 27.58 13.09 -7.18
CA GLY A 118 26.95 14.39 -6.94
C GLY A 118 27.11 15.35 -8.11
N PHE A 119 26.00 15.95 -8.53
CA PHE A 119 25.98 17.29 -9.09
C PHE A 119 25.16 18.19 -8.16
N PRO A 120 25.63 19.41 -7.84
CA PRO A 120 25.04 20.21 -6.78
C PRO A 120 23.79 20.91 -7.31
N VAL A 121 22.62 20.48 -6.84
CA VAL A 121 21.45 21.35 -6.83
C VAL A 121 21.62 22.26 -5.62
N VAL A 122 21.67 23.57 -5.91
CA VAL A 122 21.80 24.65 -4.93
C VAL A 122 20.66 24.53 -3.92
N SER A 123 20.96 23.93 -2.76
CA SER A 123 20.08 23.95 -1.61
C SER A 123 20.42 25.19 -0.77
N ASN A 124 19.40 26.01 -0.52
CA ASN A 124 19.50 27.05 0.50
C ASN A 124 19.62 26.39 1.86
N GLY A 125 20.87 26.21 2.28
CA GLY A 125 21.40 26.06 3.63
C GLY A 125 20.46 25.56 4.73
N MET A 126 20.67 24.30 5.13
CA MET A 126 21.11 24.01 6.50
C MET A 126 21.99 22.76 6.47
N LYS A 127 23.30 22.94 6.71
CA LYS A 127 24.23 21.81 6.84
C LYS A 127 23.82 21.02 8.07
N SER A 128 23.47 19.75 7.85
CA SER A 128 23.23 18.75 8.87
C SER A 128 24.46 18.60 9.77
N VAL A 129 24.41 19.24 10.92
CA VAL A 129 25.16 18.86 12.11
C VAL A 129 24.06 18.51 13.09
N TYR A 130 23.86 17.22 13.40
CA TYR A 130 23.45 16.69 14.71
C TYR A 130 23.25 15.17 14.57
N SER A 131 24.18 14.45 15.20
CA SER A 131 24.32 13.00 15.23
C SER A 131 23.46 12.34 16.32
N HIS A 132 22.23 12.83 16.52
CA HIS A 132 21.19 12.18 17.35
C HIS A 132 19.91 12.10 16.52
N ARG A 133 19.93 11.28 15.46
CA ARG A 133 18.68 10.80 14.88
C ARG A 133 18.14 9.74 15.83
N VAL A 134 17.20 10.11 16.68
CA VAL A 134 16.18 9.15 17.09
C VAL A 134 15.59 8.62 15.78
N ASN A 135 15.69 7.31 15.52
CA ASN A 135 15.04 6.68 14.37
C ASN A 135 13.52 6.82 14.61
N MET A 136 12.96 7.95 14.22
CA MET A 136 11.52 8.20 14.31
C MET A 136 10.84 7.34 13.26
N LEU A 137 10.02 6.39 13.71
CA LEU A 137 9.19 5.59 12.84
C LEU A 137 8.12 6.47 12.24
N THR A 138 7.95 6.36 10.93
CA THR A 138 7.06 7.20 10.14
C THR A 138 5.87 6.39 9.64
N ALA A 139 4.67 6.94 9.83
CA ALA A 139 3.44 6.39 9.30
C ALA A 139 2.84 7.32 8.23
N SER A 140 2.17 6.75 7.23
CA SER A 140 1.25 7.47 6.35
C SER A 140 -0.15 6.91 6.51
N VAL A 141 -1.16 7.76 6.39
CA VAL A 141 -2.57 7.37 6.49
C VAL A 141 -3.29 7.69 5.19
N ILE A 142 -3.99 6.71 4.63
CA ILE A 142 -4.76 6.84 3.40
C ILE A 142 -6.23 6.51 3.71
N ALA A 143 -7.11 7.46 3.46
CA ALA A 143 -8.56 7.26 3.50
C ALA A 143 -9.07 7.06 2.06
N VAL A 144 -9.83 6.01 1.82
CA VAL A 144 -10.46 5.73 0.52
C VAL A 144 -11.96 5.94 0.65
N GLY A 145 -12.50 6.94 -0.05
CA GLY A 145 -13.92 7.27 0.06
C GLY A 145 -14.30 8.54 -0.70
N ASP A 146 -15.11 8.39 -1.74
CA ASP A 146 -15.66 9.52 -2.50
C ASP A 146 -16.59 10.39 -1.64
N GLU A 147 -17.31 9.79 -0.69
CA GLU A 147 -18.21 10.48 0.23
C GLU A 147 -17.49 11.50 1.13
N ILE A 148 -16.22 11.22 1.46
CA ILE A 148 -15.33 12.13 2.20
C ILE A 148 -14.89 13.27 1.27
N LEU A 149 -14.48 12.94 0.04
CA LEU A 149 -14.08 13.94 -0.95
C LEU A 149 -15.22 14.87 -1.37
N PHE A 150 -16.44 14.36 -1.43
CA PHE A 150 -17.64 15.14 -1.71
C PHE A 150 -18.11 15.97 -0.51
N GLY A 151 -17.51 15.79 0.67
CA GLY A 151 -17.89 16.49 1.90
C GLY A 151 -19.27 16.06 2.43
N THR A 152 -19.80 14.93 1.99
CA THR A 152 -21.08 14.39 2.47
C THR A 152 -20.93 13.70 3.83
N VAL A 153 -19.73 13.21 4.12
CA VAL A 153 -19.37 12.56 5.38
C VAL A 153 -18.07 13.18 5.90
N GLU A 154 -18.02 13.48 7.20
CA GLU A 154 -16.82 13.94 7.87
C GLU A 154 -15.94 12.75 8.29
N ASP A 155 -14.65 12.79 7.95
CA ASP A 155 -13.69 11.77 8.37
C ASP A 155 -13.36 11.89 9.87
N LYS A 156 -13.89 10.95 10.66
CA LYS A 156 -13.61 10.83 12.09
C LYS A 156 -12.50 9.82 12.40
N MET A 157 -12.17 8.93 11.46
CA MET A 157 -11.22 7.85 11.65
C MET A 157 -9.79 8.35 11.52
N GLY A 158 -9.48 9.16 10.51
CA GLY A 158 -8.15 9.71 10.27
C GLY A 158 -7.56 10.42 11.49
N PRO A 159 -8.26 11.40 12.09
CA PRO A 159 -7.81 12.06 13.31
C PRO A 159 -7.65 11.11 14.51
N SER A 160 -8.50 10.09 14.62
CA SER A 160 -8.42 9.09 15.70
C SER A 160 -7.17 8.22 15.56
N LEU A 161 -6.94 7.71 14.35
CA LEU A 161 -5.77 6.91 14.02
C LEU A 161 -4.47 7.68 14.21
N CYS A 162 -4.43 8.98 13.85
CA CYS A 162 -3.25 9.81 14.09
C CYS A 162 -2.92 9.95 15.57
N ARG A 163 -3.93 10.16 16.44
CA ARG A 163 -3.72 10.22 17.89
C ARG A 163 -3.19 8.89 18.44
N LYS A 164 -3.74 7.78 17.95
CA LYS A 164 -3.32 6.43 18.32
C LYS A 164 -1.88 6.14 17.89
N LEU A 165 -1.50 6.47 16.66
CA LEU A 165 -0.12 6.35 16.18
C LEU A 165 0.86 7.20 17.00
N HIS A 166 0.49 8.44 17.29
CA HIS A 166 1.31 9.30 18.13
C HIS A 166 1.48 8.74 19.55
N SER A 167 0.45 8.08 20.09
CA SER A 167 0.50 7.47 21.42
C SER A 167 1.48 6.29 21.53
N ILE A 168 1.89 5.70 20.40
CA ILE A 168 2.91 4.65 20.35
C ILE A 168 4.26 5.15 19.79
N GLY A 169 4.40 6.47 19.65
CA GLY A 169 5.64 7.12 19.19
C GLY A 169 5.87 7.10 17.68
N TRP A 170 4.83 6.82 16.87
CA TRP A 170 4.90 6.87 15.42
C TRP A 170 4.52 8.26 14.89
N ALA A 171 5.40 8.85 14.09
CA ALA A 171 5.17 10.17 13.50
C ALA A 171 4.35 10.04 12.21
N VAL A 172 3.17 10.66 12.16
CA VAL A 172 2.35 10.66 10.95
C VAL A 172 2.87 11.72 9.98
N SER A 173 3.41 11.28 8.84
CA SER A 173 3.99 12.14 7.80
C SER A 173 2.93 12.80 6.92
N GLN A 174 1.88 12.07 6.58
CA GLN A 174 0.79 12.53 5.74
C GLN A 174 -0.51 11.78 6.07
N VAL A 175 -1.63 12.50 5.98
CA VAL A 175 -2.97 11.93 5.79
C VAL A 175 -3.47 12.36 4.42
N SER A 176 -3.89 11.42 3.57
CA SER A 176 -4.49 11.69 2.25
C SER A 176 -5.82 11.01 2.11
N ILE A 177 -6.73 11.65 1.38
CA ILE A 177 -8.03 11.09 1.00
C ILE A 177 -8.00 10.88 -0.51
N VAL A 178 -8.34 9.66 -0.96
CA VAL A 178 -8.33 9.26 -2.37
C VAL A 178 -9.71 8.77 -2.80
N ARG A 179 -9.94 8.80 -4.12
CA ARG A 179 -11.20 8.34 -4.72
C ARG A 179 -11.34 6.83 -4.63
N ASN A 180 -12.58 6.35 -4.74
CA ASN A 180 -12.93 4.94 -4.90
C ASN A 180 -12.57 4.44 -6.33
N ASP A 181 -11.30 4.59 -6.71
CA ASP A 181 -10.74 4.19 -7.99
C ASP A 181 -9.40 3.45 -7.77
N VAL A 182 -9.23 2.31 -8.45
CA VAL A 182 -8.07 1.42 -8.28
C VAL A 182 -6.76 2.16 -8.57
N ASP A 183 -6.75 3.03 -9.58
CA ASP A 183 -5.56 3.75 -10.01
C ASP A 183 -5.18 4.83 -8.98
N SER A 184 -6.18 5.56 -8.48
CA SER A 184 -6.04 6.56 -7.43
C SER A 184 -5.47 5.95 -6.13
N VAL A 185 -5.97 4.78 -5.70
CA VAL A 185 -5.42 4.06 -4.54
C VAL A 185 -3.99 3.58 -4.82
N ALA A 186 -3.76 2.99 -5.99
CA ALA A 186 -2.45 2.44 -6.35
C ALA A 186 -1.35 3.51 -6.38
N GLU A 187 -1.64 4.69 -6.94
CA GLU A 187 -0.70 5.81 -6.99
C GLU A 187 -0.29 6.30 -5.59
N GLU A 188 -1.25 6.47 -4.68
CA GLU A 188 -0.94 6.95 -3.33
C GLU A 188 -0.21 5.89 -2.50
N VAL A 189 -0.55 4.61 -2.66
CA VAL A 189 0.19 3.51 -2.02
C VAL A 189 1.61 3.41 -2.58
N GLU A 190 1.81 3.49 -3.91
CA GLU A 190 3.14 3.48 -4.54
C GLU A 190 4.03 4.59 -4.00
N LYS A 191 3.45 5.78 -3.80
CA LYS A 191 4.14 6.95 -3.30
C LYS A 191 4.63 6.77 -1.87
N TRP A 192 3.84 6.15 -0.99
CA TRP A 192 4.15 6.06 0.44
C TRP A 192 4.80 4.75 0.88
N LYS A 193 4.62 3.65 0.15
CA LYS A 193 5.21 2.35 0.51
C LYS A 193 6.73 2.38 0.66
N SER A 194 7.43 3.31 0.01
CA SER A 194 8.89 3.46 0.09
C SER A 194 9.37 4.63 0.95
N ARG A 195 8.46 5.53 1.34
CA ARG A 195 8.76 6.77 2.08
C ARG A 195 8.43 6.68 3.55
N SER A 196 7.56 5.75 3.91
CA SER A 196 7.08 5.54 5.28
C SER A 196 7.39 4.12 5.73
N ASP A 197 7.69 3.98 7.01
CA ASP A 197 7.95 2.67 7.63
C ASP A 197 6.67 1.82 7.65
N MET A 198 5.51 2.47 7.82
CA MET A 198 4.19 1.82 7.72
C MET A 198 3.17 2.73 7.02
N VAL A 199 2.27 2.13 6.26
CA VAL A 199 1.12 2.81 5.64
C VAL A 199 -0.14 2.19 6.22
N PHE A 200 -1.05 3.02 6.70
CA PHE A 200 -2.36 2.59 7.16
C PHE A 200 -3.40 3.06 6.15
N ILE A 201 -4.26 2.14 5.72
CA ILE A 201 -5.32 2.44 4.75
C ILE A 201 -6.66 1.95 5.28
N TYR A 202 -7.69 2.76 5.12
CA TYR A 202 -9.07 2.43 5.51
C TYR A 202 -10.07 2.93 4.47
N GLY A 203 -11.28 2.36 4.50
CA GLY A 203 -12.32 2.63 3.52
C GLY A 203 -12.12 1.85 2.22
N GLY A 204 -13.16 1.82 1.38
CA GLY A 204 -13.16 1.08 0.11
C GLY A 204 -12.93 -0.44 0.27
N ILE A 205 -13.44 -1.04 1.35
CA ILE A 205 -13.32 -2.47 1.63
C ILE A 205 -14.72 -3.03 1.90
N GLY A 206 -15.12 -4.02 1.11
CA GLY A 206 -16.45 -4.60 1.14
C GLY A 206 -16.77 -5.35 -0.15
N PRO A 207 -18.03 -5.78 -0.33
CA PRO A 207 -18.47 -6.54 -1.50
C PRO A 207 -18.86 -5.67 -2.70
N LEU A 208 -18.82 -4.34 -2.59
CA LEU A 208 -19.28 -3.44 -3.64
C LEU A 208 -18.19 -3.23 -4.69
N HIS A 209 -18.60 -2.92 -5.92
CA HIS A 209 -17.67 -2.56 -7.00
C HIS A 209 -16.83 -1.30 -6.70
N SER A 210 -17.30 -0.46 -5.77
CA SER A 210 -16.57 0.71 -5.27
C SER A 210 -15.50 0.36 -4.24
N ASP A 211 -15.48 -0.88 -3.73
CA ASP A 211 -14.51 -1.36 -2.75
C ASP A 211 -13.21 -1.77 -3.43
N VAL A 212 -12.41 -0.77 -3.78
CA VAL A 212 -11.23 -0.91 -4.63
C VAL A 212 -9.91 -1.01 -3.87
N THR A 213 -9.92 -0.88 -2.54
CA THR A 213 -8.69 -0.70 -1.74
C THR A 213 -7.70 -1.85 -1.91
N VAL A 214 -8.18 -3.09 -1.79
CA VAL A 214 -7.33 -4.29 -1.91
C VAL A 214 -6.76 -4.42 -3.33
N ALA A 215 -7.58 -4.14 -4.35
CA ALA A 215 -7.14 -4.16 -5.75
C ALA A 215 -6.11 -3.06 -6.06
N GLY A 216 -6.29 -1.86 -5.49
CA GLY A 216 -5.32 -0.75 -5.59
C GLY A 216 -3.98 -1.10 -4.96
N ILE A 217 -3.99 -1.75 -3.79
CA ILE A 217 -2.78 -2.26 -3.14
C ILE A 217 -2.09 -3.30 -4.01
N ALA A 218 -2.82 -4.29 -4.54
CA ALA A 218 -2.24 -5.28 -5.45
C ALA A 218 -1.58 -4.62 -6.67
N LYS A 219 -2.23 -3.62 -7.27
CA LYS A 219 -1.69 -2.85 -8.39
C LYS A 219 -0.42 -2.09 -8.00
N ALA A 220 -0.39 -1.43 -6.82
CA ALA A 220 0.80 -0.73 -6.33
C ALA A 220 1.99 -1.68 -6.09
N PHE A 221 1.74 -2.90 -5.63
CA PHE A 221 2.80 -3.90 -5.46
C PHE A 221 3.13 -4.67 -6.73
N GLY A 222 2.39 -4.47 -7.82
CA GLY A 222 2.58 -5.19 -9.09
C GLY A 222 2.27 -6.68 -8.99
N VAL A 223 1.42 -7.08 -8.03
CA VAL A 223 1.01 -8.47 -7.81
C VAL A 223 -0.40 -8.70 -8.34
N ARG A 224 -0.73 -9.96 -8.63
CA ARG A 224 -2.10 -10.32 -9.02
C ARG A 224 -2.97 -10.53 -7.78
N MET A 225 -4.27 -10.34 -7.96
CA MET A 225 -5.27 -10.78 -7.00
C MET A 225 -5.51 -12.28 -7.19
N ALA A 226 -5.60 -13.02 -6.09
CA ALA A 226 -5.91 -14.43 -6.07
C ALA A 226 -6.87 -14.75 -4.90
N PRO A 227 -7.74 -15.76 -5.04
CA PRO A 227 -8.54 -16.23 -3.92
C PRO A 227 -7.63 -16.73 -2.79
N ASP A 228 -7.92 -16.29 -1.58
CA ASP A 228 -7.30 -16.78 -0.36
C ASP A 228 -8.29 -17.71 0.37
N GLU A 229 -7.92 -18.99 0.51
CA GLU A 229 -8.80 -20.02 1.06
C GLU A 229 -9.07 -19.80 2.56
N GLU A 230 -8.07 -19.33 3.31
CA GLU A 230 -8.19 -19.05 4.75
C GLU A 230 -9.15 -17.87 4.99
N PHE A 231 -8.99 -16.77 4.25
CA PHE A 231 -9.88 -15.64 4.35
C PHE A 231 -11.30 -15.95 3.85
N GLU A 232 -11.44 -16.79 2.82
CA GLU A 232 -12.75 -17.24 2.34
C GLU A 232 -13.51 -18.03 3.42
N GLU A 233 -12.82 -18.85 4.21
CA GLU A 233 -13.41 -19.59 5.33
C GLU A 233 -13.97 -18.63 6.40
N TYR A 234 -13.21 -17.60 6.80
CA TYR A 234 -13.69 -16.56 7.73
C TYR A 234 -14.95 -15.86 7.22
N LEU A 235 -14.94 -15.46 5.95
CA LEU A 235 -16.10 -14.79 5.33
C LEU A 235 -17.32 -15.73 5.26
N SER A 236 -17.11 -17.02 5.02
CA SER A 236 -18.18 -18.01 4.99
C SER A 236 -18.87 -18.17 6.34
N HIS A 237 -18.10 -18.12 7.44
CA HIS A 237 -18.65 -18.17 8.81
C HIS A 237 -19.47 -16.93 9.18
N LEU A 238 -19.08 -15.76 8.67
CA LEU A 238 -19.78 -14.49 8.93
C LEU A 238 -21.06 -14.31 8.12
N ILE A 239 -20.99 -14.60 6.82
CA ILE A 239 -22.06 -14.30 5.87
C ILE A 239 -23.00 -15.51 5.68
N GLY A 240 -22.59 -16.70 6.16
CA GLY A 240 -23.27 -17.97 5.99
C GLY A 240 -23.22 -18.49 4.54
N GLU A 241 -23.93 -19.59 4.26
CA GLU A 241 -24.04 -20.20 2.91
C GLU A 241 -24.71 -19.28 1.84
N LYS A 242 -25.06 -18.03 2.19
CA LYS A 242 -25.71 -17.08 1.27
C LYS A 242 -24.75 -16.40 0.29
N CYS A 243 -23.49 -16.83 0.21
CA CYS A 243 -22.60 -16.49 -0.90
C CYS A 243 -23.10 -17.13 -2.20
N THR A 244 -24.14 -16.53 -2.78
CA THR A 244 -24.74 -16.97 -4.05
C THR A 244 -23.97 -16.36 -5.21
N GLY A 245 -22.83 -16.97 -5.53
CA GLY A 245 -21.97 -16.60 -6.65
C GLY A 245 -20.68 -17.44 -6.63
N ASN A 246 -20.20 -17.90 -7.78
CA ASN A 246 -18.92 -18.63 -7.82
C ASN A 246 -17.79 -17.64 -7.51
N ARG A 247 -17.21 -17.78 -6.31
CA ARG A 247 -16.11 -17.02 -5.68
C ARG A 247 -16.54 -15.76 -4.96
N ASN A 248 -16.20 -15.70 -3.67
CA ASN A 248 -16.31 -14.50 -2.87
C ASN A 248 -15.27 -13.48 -3.37
N GLU A 249 -15.70 -12.43 -4.05
CA GLU A 249 -14.79 -11.37 -4.54
C GLU A 249 -14.03 -10.71 -3.39
N MET A 250 -14.61 -10.69 -2.18
CA MET A 250 -13.94 -10.20 -0.98
C MET A 250 -12.79 -11.12 -0.52
N ALA A 251 -12.76 -12.37 -0.97
CA ALA A 251 -11.64 -13.29 -0.70
C ALA A 251 -10.50 -13.16 -1.71
N GLN A 252 -10.59 -12.26 -2.68
CA GLN A 252 -9.47 -11.96 -3.56
C GLN A 252 -8.47 -11.07 -2.82
N LEU A 253 -7.28 -11.59 -2.55
CA LEU A 253 -6.20 -10.87 -1.86
C LEU A 253 -4.94 -10.75 -2.75
N PRO A 254 -4.06 -9.77 -2.50
CA PRO A 254 -2.80 -9.62 -3.21
C PRO A 254 -1.88 -10.85 -3.00
N GLU A 255 -1.63 -11.60 -4.07
CA GLU A 255 -0.95 -12.89 -3.98
C GLU A 255 0.50 -12.74 -3.51
N GLY A 256 0.89 -13.57 -2.53
CA GLY A 256 2.27 -13.71 -2.07
C GLY A 256 2.80 -12.58 -1.19
N ILE A 257 1.98 -11.56 -0.90
CA ILE A 257 2.37 -10.44 -0.03
C ILE A 257 1.41 -10.20 1.13
N THR A 258 0.26 -10.88 1.13
CA THR A 258 -0.77 -10.71 2.15
C THR A 258 -0.48 -11.61 3.35
N GLU A 259 -0.47 -11.01 4.52
CA GLU A 259 -0.34 -11.63 5.83
C GLU A 259 -1.67 -11.40 6.57
N LEU A 260 -2.34 -12.48 6.95
CA LEU A 260 -3.56 -12.45 7.75
C LEU A 260 -3.19 -12.45 9.23
N LEU A 261 -3.59 -11.39 9.91
CA LEU A 261 -3.30 -11.14 11.32
C LEU A 261 -4.52 -11.54 12.15
N HIS A 262 -4.48 -12.77 12.68
CA HIS A 262 -5.58 -13.38 13.41
C HIS A 262 -5.70 -12.86 14.84
N HIS A 263 -6.92 -12.55 15.27
CA HIS A 263 -7.22 -12.17 16.65
C HIS A 263 -8.59 -12.69 17.07
N GLU A 264 -8.70 -13.29 18.26
CA GLU A 264 -9.94 -13.93 18.74
C GLU A 264 -11.13 -12.97 18.86
N THR A 265 -10.84 -11.69 19.10
CA THR A 265 -11.86 -10.64 19.26
C THR A 265 -12.38 -10.10 17.93
N LEU A 266 -11.72 -10.39 16.81
CA LEU A 266 -12.11 -9.89 15.50
C LEU A 266 -12.84 -10.97 14.69
N PRO A 267 -13.94 -10.61 14.01
CA PRO A 267 -14.69 -11.55 13.18
C PRO A 267 -13.92 -11.96 11.91
N VAL A 268 -13.10 -11.04 11.37
CA VAL A 268 -12.17 -11.27 10.25
C VAL A 268 -10.77 -10.87 10.68
N PRO A 269 -9.72 -11.56 10.20
CA PRO A 269 -8.35 -11.14 10.47
C PRO A 269 -8.05 -9.76 9.87
N LEU A 270 -7.14 -9.02 10.49
CA LEU A 270 -6.58 -7.81 9.87
C LEU A 270 -5.67 -8.22 8.72
N MET A 271 -5.65 -7.45 7.64
CA MET A 271 -4.82 -7.74 6.49
C MET A 271 -3.61 -6.82 6.47
N LYS A 272 -2.43 -7.40 6.30
CA LYS A 272 -1.19 -6.66 6.09
C LYS A 272 -0.56 -7.08 4.76
N CYS A 273 -0.28 -6.11 3.90
CA CYS A 273 0.42 -6.30 2.64
C CYS A 273 1.78 -5.62 2.72
N GLN A 274 2.87 -6.36 2.96
CA GLN A 274 4.19 -5.78 3.24
C GLN A 274 4.13 -4.74 4.38
N ASN A 275 4.41 -3.46 4.12
CA ASN A 275 4.31 -2.36 5.08
C ASN A 275 2.97 -1.60 5.00
N VAL A 276 1.92 -2.20 4.45
CA VAL A 276 0.59 -1.60 4.36
C VAL A 276 -0.39 -2.39 5.24
N ILE A 277 -0.94 -1.74 6.27
CA ILE A 277 -1.99 -2.29 7.14
C ILE A 277 -3.34 -1.80 6.64
N ILE A 278 -4.23 -2.75 6.36
CA ILE A 278 -5.59 -2.50 5.88
C ILE A 278 -6.53 -2.58 7.08
N LEU A 279 -7.19 -1.47 7.39
CA LEU A 279 -8.18 -1.35 8.46
C LEU A 279 -9.58 -1.42 7.85
N THR A 280 -10.36 -2.41 8.25
CA THR A 280 -11.71 -2.66 7.72
C THR A 280 -12.81 -1.92 8.48
N ALA A 281 -12.43 -1.07 9.43
CA ALA A 281 -13.35 -0.35 10.29
C ALA A 281 -14.23 0.64 9.49
N THR A 282 -15.53 0.64 9.79
CA THR A 282 -16.52 1.56 9.21
C THR A 282 -16.81 2.76 10.12
N ASN A 283 -16.44 2.65 11.39
CA ASN A 283 -16.71 3.65 12.42
C ASN A 283 -15.59 3.68 13.47
N ALA A 284 -15.63 4.70 14.34
CA ALA A 284 -14.59 4.90 15.35
C ALA A 284 -14.50 3.76 16.38
N MET A 285 -15.62 3.10 16.73
CA MET A 285 -15.60 2.00 17.70
C MET A 285 -14.92 0.75 17.11
N GLU A 286 -15.23 0.42 15.86
CA GLU A 286 -14.55 -0.67 15.14
C GLU A 286 -13.07 -0.38 14.96
N LEU A 287 -12.71 0.88 14.67
CA LEU A 287 -11.31 1.31 14.58
C LEU A 287 -10.60 1.14 15.93
N ASP A 288 -11.25 1.49 17.03
CA ASP A 288 -10.71 1.30 18.38
C ASP A 288 -10.43 -0.18 18.65
N GLN A 289 -11.41 -1.05 18.37
CA GLN A 289 -11.27 -2.49 18.55
C GLN A 289 -10.15 -3.08 17.68
N GLN A 290 -10.10 -2.72 16.38
CA GLN A 290 -9.04 -3.19 15.47
C GLN A 290 -7.66 -2.70 15.91
N TRP A 291 -7.57 -1.47 16.38
CA TRP A 291 -6.32 -0.91 16.89
C TRP A 291 -5.81 -1.66 18.11
N ASP A 292 -6.68 -1.94 19.09
CA ASP A 292 -6.29 -2.63 20.31
C ASP A 292 -5.78 -4.05 19.99
N CYS A 293 -6.48 -4.77 19.09
CA CYS A 293 -6.03 -6.07 18.59
C CYS A 293 -4.67 -5.99 17.88
N LEU A 294 -4.48 -4.96 17.03
CA LEU A 294 -3.21 -4.75 16.34
C LEU A 294 -2.04 -4.50 17.30
N ILE A 295 -2.27 -3.75 18.38
CA ILE A 295 -1.26 -3.51 19.42
C ILE A 295 -0.94 -4.78 20.21
N GLU A 296 -1.92 -5.62 20.51
CA GLU A 296 -1.70 -6.91 21.17
C GLU A 296 -0.85 -7.85 20.29
N LEU A 297 -1.20 -7.99 19.01
CA LEU A 297 -0.44 -8.77 18.03
C LEU A 297 0.97 -8.24 17.80
N THR A 298 1.12 -6.93 17.87
CA THR A 298 2.41 -6.27 17.78
C THR A 298 3.33 -6.64 18.95
N LYS A 299 2.80 -6.72 20.17
CA LYS A 299 3.59 -7.07 21.36
C LYS A 299 4.11 -8.51 21.30
N SER A 300 3.36 -9.42 20.67
CA SER A 300 3.77 -10.81 20.51
C SER A 300 4.72 -11.03 19.32
N ASN A 301 4.54 -10.29 18.21
CA ASN A 301 5.21 -10.59 16.93
C ASN A 301 6.21 -9.51 16.47
N GLY A 302 6.34 -8.39 17.18
CA GLY A 302 7.27 -7.31 16.84
C GLY A 302 6.89 -6.49 15.61
N LEU A 303 5.61 -6.50 15.21
CA LEU A 303 5.10 -5.94 13.95
C LEU A 303 5.26 -4.41 13.85
N LEU A 304 5.04 -3.71 14.95
CA LEU A 304 5.21 -2.27 15.13
C LEU A 304 6.10 -2.04 16.35
N PRO A 305 7.36 -1.59 16.20
CA PRO A 305 8.15 -1.26 17.37
C PRO A 305 7.45 -0.15 18.15
N SER A 306 7.12 -0.42 19.42
CA SER A 306 6.64 0.62 20.32
C SER A 306 7.84 1.42 20.77
N THR A 307 7.90 2.68 20.38
CA THR A 307 8.84 3.64 20.96
C THR A 307 8.17 4.38 22.11
N GLU A 308 8.91 5.27 22.76
CA GLU A 308 8.31 6.13 23.77
C GLU A 308 7.18 6.99 23.16
N PRO A 309 6.05 7.13 23.87
CA PRO A 309 4.93 7.91 23.39
C PRO A 309 5.34 9.36 23.16
N PHE A 310 4.79 9.98 22.12
CA PHE A 310 4.95 11.42 22.01
C PHE A 310 4.17 12.12 23.12
N VAL A 311 4.89 12.87 23.94
CA VAL A 311 4.26 13.72 24.95
C VAL A 311 3.88 15.04 24.31
N SER A 312 2.72 15.59 24.68
CA SER A 312 2.32 16.94 24.29
C SER A 312 2.15 17.80 25.53
N LYS A 313 2.89 18.91 25.63
CA LYS A 313 2.62 19.95 26.63
C LYS A 313 1.92 21.14 26.00
N SER A 314 0.93 21.67 26.73
CA SER A 314 0.10 22.81 26.33
C SER A 314 0.38 23.99 27.24
N LEU A 315 1.01 25.02 26.69
CA LEU A 315 1.25 26.28 27.39
C LEU A 315 0.24 27.32 26.92
N THR A 316 -0.17 28.21 27.82
CA THR A 316 -1.02 29.36 27.46
C THR A 316 -0.32 30.68 27.80
N THR A 317 -0.49 31.70 26.96
CA THR A 317 0.08 33.03 27.16
C THR A 317 -0.91 34.10 26.71
N SER A 318 -0.84 35.27 27.34
CA SER A 318 -1.61 36.48 27.00
C SER A 318 -0.91 37.39 25.97
N LEU A 319 0.29 37.01 25.50
CA LEU A 319 1.04 37.79 24.52
C LEU A 319 0.34 37.82 23.16
N SER A 320 0.55 38.89 22.40
CA SER A 320 0.09 38.96 21.02
C SER A 320 0.93 38.07 20.09
N ASP A 321 0.40 37.82 18.89
CA ASP A 321 1.06 37.04 17.83
C ASP A 321 2.46 37.55 17.50
N VAL A 322 2.62 38.88 17.46
CA VAL A 322 3.86 39.55 17.09
C VAL A 322 4.91 39.40 18.20
N GLU A 323 4.48 39.51 19.46
CA GLU A 323 5.37 39.38 20.62
C GLU A 323 5.83 37.93 20.83
N ALA A 324 4.95 36.95 20.56
CA ALA A 324 5.29 35.53 20.69
C ALA A 324 6.15 35.00 19.53
N ALA A 325 6.14 35.64 18.35
CA ALA A 325 6.81 35.13 17.15
C ALA A 325 8.34 34.98 17.33
N GLN A 326 9.02 35.99 17.90
CA GLN A 326 10.47 35.95 18.05
C GLN A 326 10.93 34.90 19.09
N PRO A 327 10.34 34.80 20.29
CA PRO A 327 10.65 33.72 21.23
C PRO A 327 10.45 32.32 20.64
N LEU A 328 9.33 32.10 19.94
CA LEU A 328 9.00 30.81 19.34
C LEU A 328 9.97 30.44 18.20
N SER A 329 10.29 31.39 17.31
CA SER A 329 11.26 31.15 16.24
C SER A 329 12.65 30.77 16.78
N LYS A 330 13.12 31.46 17.83
CA LYS A 330 14.39 31.10 18.48
C LYS A 330 14.31 29.76 19.21
N LEU A 331 13.15 29.35 19.70
CA LEU A 331 12.95 28.03 20.30
C LEU A 331 13.05 26.94 19.23
N CYS A 332 12.38 27.10 18.08
CA CYS A 332 12.44 26.13 16.98
C CYS A 332 13.86 25.98 16.41
N LEU A 333 14.70 27.04 16.46
CA LEU A 333 16.12 26.95 16.07
C LEU A 333 16.97 26.15 17.06
N GLU A 334 16.63 26.21 18.36
CA GLU A 334 17.35 25.51 19.42
C GLU A 334 16.89 24.05 19.58
N PHE A 335 15.61 23.80 19.29
CA PHE A 335 14.96 22.51 19.33
C PHE A 335 14.30 22.21 17.96
N PRO A 336 15.08 21.91 16.92
CA PRO A 336 14.55 21.63 15.57
C PRO A 336 13.77 20.31 15.50
N ASP A 337 13.96 19.45 16.50
CA ASP A 337 13.31 18.18 16.75
C ASP A 337 11.89 18.32 17.34
N ILE A 338 11.53 19.52 17.80
CA ILE A 338 10.24 19.78 18.44
C ILE A 338 9.29 20.44 17.44
N TYR A 339 8.09 19.85 17.30
CA TYR A 339 6.99 20.55 16.65
C TYR A 339 6.42 21.60 17.60
N VAL A 340 6.30 22.85 17.14
CA VAL A 340 5.65 23.94 17.88
C VAL A 340 4.44 24.43 17.09
N GLY A 341 3.25 23.96 17.50
CA GLY A 341 1.99 24.42 16.92
C GLY A 341 1.37 25.54 17.74
N LYS A 342 0.67 26.47 17.10
CA LYS A 342 -0.11 27.53 17.77
C LYS A 342 -1.59 27.39 17.42
N ARG A 343 -2.47 27.47 18.43
CA ARG A 343 -3.93 27.57 18.25
C ARG A 343 -4.47 28.79 18.98
N LEU A 344 -5.36 29.53 18.32
CA LEU A 344 -6.12 30.65 18.90
C LEU A 344 -7.44 30.12 19.46
N GLU A 345 -7.77 30.49 20.69
CA GLU A 345 -9.05 30.18 21.32
C GLU A 345 -9.84 31.48 21.51
N LEU A 346 -11.04 31.59 20.93
CA LEU A 346 -11.80 32.86 20.84
C LEU A 346 -12.28 33.39 22.21
N SER A 347 -12.29 32.56 23.25
CA SER A 347 -12.80 32.92 24.57
C SER A 347 -11.80 33.68 25.44
N LYS A 348 -10.49 33.52 25.19
CA LYS A 348 -9.37 34.25 25.82
C LYS A 348 -8.20 34.17 24.83
N VAL A 349 -7.51 35.28 24.52
CA VAL A 349 -6.29 35.28 23.68
C VAL A 349 -5.24 34.39 24.36
N LEU A 350 -5.28 33.09 24.08
CA LEU A 350 -4.45 32.06 24.65
C LEU A 350 -3.81 31.32 23.49
N HIS A 351 -2.49 31.43 23.39
CA HIS A 351 -1.73 30.72 22.38
C HIS A 351 -1.38 29.36 22.94
N LYS A 352 -2.05 28.32 22.48
CA LYS A 352 -1.69 26.94 22.84
C LYS A 352 -0.46 26.51 22.04
N CYS A 353 0.69 26.43 22.71
CA CYS A 353 1.90 25.85 22.15
C CYS A 353 1.87 24.34 22.41
N ASN A 354 1.77 23.50 21.37
CA ASN A 354 1.95 22.05 21.50
C ASN A 354 3.40 21.71 21.14
N ILE A 355 4.14 21.17 22.09
CA ILE A 355 5.50 20.64 21.94
C ILE A 355 5.41 19.11 21.89
N LEU A 356 5.94 18.45 20.86
CA LEU A 356 5.84 17.00 20.65
C LEU A 356 7.25 16.35 20.58
N PHE A 357 7.67 15.63 21.63
CA PHE A 357 8.92 14.83 21.66
C PHE A 357 9.03 13.95 22.93
N ASP A 358 10.20 13.36 23.18
CA ASP A 358 10.57 12.75 24.48
C ASP A 358 10.38 13.75 25.64
N GLN A 359 9.75 13.28 26.72
CA GLN A 359 9.45 14.00 27.96
C GLN A 359 10.60 14.91 28.43
N ALA A 360 11.84 14.42 28.45
CA ALA A 360 12.99 15.18 28.95
C ALA A 360 13.30 16.40 28.07
N ARG A 361 13.14 16.24 26.75
CA ARG A 361 13.37 17.30 25.76
C ARG A 361 12.27 18.35 25.80
N ILE A 362 11.02 17.91 26.01
CA ILE A 362 9.87 18.80 26.18
C ILE A 362 10.07 19.69 27.40
N GLU A 363 10.47 19.13 28.54
CA GLU A 363 10.70 19.92 29.76
C GLU A 363 11.78 20.98 29.54
N ALA A 364 12.89 20.63 28.89
CA ALA A 364 13.93 21.58 28.52
C ALA A 364 13.43 22.70 27.59
N ALA A 365 12.60 22.36 26.60
CA ALA A 365 12.03 23.34 25.68
C ALA A 365 10.97 24.24 26.32
N VAL A 366 10.13 23.68 27.20
CA VAL A 366 9.18 24.46 28.01
C VAL A 366 9.93 25.42 28.92
N ASP A 367 10.97 24.98 29.62
CA ASP A 367 11.78 25.85 30.47
C ASP A 367 12.48 26.97 29.68
N ALA A 368 13.02 26.65 28.50
CA ALA A 368 13.62 27.63 27.60
C ALA A 368 12.60 28.66 27.11
N LEU A 369 11.39 28.21 26.75
CA LEU A 369 10.30 29.08 26.33
C LEU A 369 9.79 29.96 27.48
N CYS A 370 9.60 29.39 28.67
CA CYS A 370 9.17 30.11 29.87
C CYS A 370 10.17 31.21 30.25
N LYS A 371 11.47 30.92 30.24
CA LYS A 371 12.52 31.93 30.47
C LYS A 371 12.45 33.06 29.45
N ARG A 372 12.24 32.76 28.17
CA ARG A 372 12.19 33.76 27.10
C ARG A 372 10.93 34.62 27.14
N ILE A 373 9.78 34.02 27.44
CA ILE A 373 8.53 34.76 27.58
C ILE A 373 8.55 35.63 28.84
N HIS A 374 9.15 35.18 29.95
CA HIS A 374 9.37 36.04 31.12
C HIS A 374 10.26 37.25 30.82
N VAL A 375 11.26 37.09 29.94
CA VAL A 375 12.12 38.19 29.49
C VAL A 375 11.36 39.18 28.58
N VAL A 376 10.33 38.72 27.87
CA VAL A 376 9.48 39.58 27.01
C VAL A 376 8.32 40.23 27.78
N ALA A 377 7.89 39.65 28.91
CA ALA A 377 6.67 40.05 29.60
C ALA A 377 6.92 40.52 31.04
N GLU A 378 6.85 41.84 31.28
CA GLU A 378 6.58 42.38 32.63
C GLU A 378 5.10 42.12 33.07
N LYS A 379 4.25 41.54 32.21
CA LYS A 379 2.79 41.37 32.46
C LYS A 379 2.16 40.04 31.97
N GLY A 380 2.94 39.02 31.64
CA GLY A 380 2.42 37.77 31.05
C GLY A 380 2.68 36.55 31.91
N THR A 381 1.62 35.91 32.41
CA THR A 381 1.70 34.63 33.13
C THR A 381 1.57 33.47 32.15
N LEU A 382 2.51 32.52 32.21
CA LEU A 382 2.38 31.21 31.58
C LEU A 382 1.80 30.24 32.61
N SER A 383 0.72 29.55 32.24
CA SER A 383 0.21 28.42 33.00
C SER A 383 0.23 27.16 32.15
N GLU A 384 0.69 26.07 32.77
CA GLU A 384 0.65 24.72 32.22
C GLU A 384 -0.79 24.20 32.34
N VAL A 385 -1.39 23.79 31.23
CA VAL A 385 -2.71 23.14 31.23
C VAL A 385 -2.45 21.64 31.19
N LYS A 386 -2.85 20.93 32.24
CA LYS A 386 -2.77 19.46 32.33
C LYS A 386 -3.64 18.78 31.27
#